data_AF-A0A069PJM4-F1
#
_entry.id   AF-A0A069PJM4-F1
#
_cell.length_a   1.000
_cell.length_b   1.000
_cell.length_c   1.000
_cell.angle_alpha   90.00
_cell.angle_beta   90.00
_cell.angle_gamma   90.00
#
_symmetry.space_group_name_H-M   'P 1'
#
loop_
_entity.id
_entity.type
_entity.pdbx_description
1 polymer ?
#
loop_
_entity_poly.entity_id
_entity_poly.type
_entity_poly.pdbx_seq_one_letter_code
_entity_poly.pdbx_strand_id
1 'polypeptide(L)'
;MLFDPRASGSEVAVSGKCWQSQRSSVAGRGPAHDFLTLPAFGTDVSTNAVMRWKADQDVASLVAAHFESGLLKAGDVPNFKGAGHALAHGFFAWATRNKPPFRRLNFNFVLCDVDAVLEEIQYQYDSRDFSPESALYLGIEIPQENVFEIGPRAAKLRRLHPRLVSTAMVLINRAAGRTLWVRTPDEFLGMFASWYWDGDPHTSDEDAKEVLEDRFGEDEEEMEHYLPSVVRPELCPDDMDVCTWNSGSRRFGQKPALGVAALRRLQRFSSGWVRQLCRDLEVLTLMLRAAGNRSLFNCAYQPECAYAASTLIVEDGPRIGELLDSHYEHLASSGDGSLYYGFIPFASTPDAIRTQYADWSMGLSILGQLDRVLAGLSA
;
A
#
# COMPACT_ATOMS: atom_id res chain seq x y z
N MET A 1 -35.13 -20.50 23.12
CA MET A 1 -35.68 -21.86 23.26
C MET A 1 -35.22 -22.70 22.08
N LEU A 2 -34.49 -23.80 22.38
CA LEU A 2 -34.32 -25.08 21.63
C LEU A 2 -33.84 -24.99 20.15
N PHE A 3 -32.69 -25.55 19.72
CA PHE A 3 -32.07 -26.84 20.08
C PHE A 3 -30.53 -26.82 19.94
N ASP A 4 -29.86 -27.41 20.94
CA ASP A 4 -28.53 -28.01 20.90
C ASP A 4 -28.70 -29.53 20.98
N PRO A 5 -28.03 -30.35 20.14
CA PRO A 5 -27.85 -31.76 20.39
C PRO A 5 -26.36 -32.12 20.50
N ARG A 6 -25.68 -31.69 21.57
CA ARG A 6 -24.54 -32.44 22.11
C ARG A 6 -25.03 -33.63 22.93
N ALA A 7 -24.39 -34.78 22.73
CA ALA A 7 -24.54 -35.94 23.59
C ALA A 7 -23.71 -35.75 24.88
N SER A 8 -24.37 -35.93 26.03
CA SER A 8 -23.78 -35.90 27.36
C SER A 8 -23.12 -37.24 27.72
N GLY A 9 -21.85 -37.21 28.10
CA GLY A 9 -21.13 -38.37 28.65
C GLY A 9 -19.64 -38.14 28.90
N SER A 10 -19.33 -37.27 29.90
CA SER A 10 -18.12 -37.24 30.76
C SER A 10 -16.77 -37.67 30.15
N GLU A 11 -15.74 -36.84 30.15
CA GLU A 11 -15.04 -36.48 31.39
C GLU A 11 -14.68 -35.00 31.51
N VAL A 12 -14.93 -34.50 32.71
CA VAL A 12 -14.48 -33.21 33.23
C VAL A 12 -12.96 -33.29 33.45
N ALA A 13 -12.18 -32.58 32.64
CA ALA A 13 -10.81 -32.24 32.98
C ALA A 13 -10.79 -30.82 33.58
N VAL A 14 -10.95 -30.75 34.90
CA VAL A 14 -10.50 -29.61 35.69
C VAL A 14 -8.98 -29.67 35.76
N SER A 15 -8.29 -28.81 35.00
CA SER A 15 -7.06 -28.13 35.44
C SER A 15 -6.62 -27.16 34.36
N GLY A 16 -6.47 -25.89 34.73
CA GLY A 16 -6.07 -24.82 33.84
C GLY A 16 -4.70 -25.05 33.21
N LYS A 17 -4.60 -24.73 31.91
CA LYS A 17 -3.39 -24.30 31.19
C LYS A 17 -3.80 -23.84 29.79
N CYS A 18 -3.58 -22.56 29.52
CA CYS A 18 -3.52 -21.86 28.23
C CYS A 18 -4.50 -22.30 27.12
N TRP A 19 -5.57 -21.52 26.96
CA TRP A 19 -6.48 -21.55 25.81
C TRP A 19 -5.93 -20.76 24.61
N GLN A 20 -4.62 -20.78 24.40
CA GLN A 20 -4.00 -20.23 23.19
C GLN A 20 -3.47 -21.39 22.39
N SER A 21 -4.09 -21.64 21.23
CA SER A 21 -3.41 -22.35 20.16
C SER A 21 -2.05 -21.69 19.99
N GLN A 22 -0.97 -22.47 20.02
CA GLN A 22 0.34 -22.06 19.52
C GLN A 22 0.14 -21.67 18.05
N ARG A 23 -0.22 -20.41 17.78
CA ARG A 23 -0.32 -19.89 16.44
C ARG A 23 1.11 -19.76 15.95
N SER A 24 1.37 -20.40 14.83
CA SER A 24 2.55 -20.19 14.01
C SER A 24 2.81 -18.68 13.86
N SER A 25 4.08 -18.29 13.96
CA SER A 25 4.63 -17.02 13.49
C SER A 25 3.92 -16.54 12.22
N VAL A 26 3.72 -15.22 12.04
CA VAL A 26 3.12 -14.64 10.83
C VAL A 26 3.87 -15.15 9.60
N ALA A 27 3.34 -16.22 9.02
CA ALA A 27 3.77 -16.77 7.76
C ALA A 27 3.05 -15.94 6.72
N GLY A 28 3.81 -15.21 5.90
CA GLY A 28 3.25 -14.40 4.81
C GLY A 28 2.16 -15.20 4.10
N ARG A 29 0.93 -14.68 4.09
CA ARG A 29 -0.16 -15.32 3.36
C ARG A 29 0.27 -15.37 1.89
N GLY A 30 0.33 -16.59 1.35
CA GLY A 30 0.60 -16.82 -0.07
C GLY A 30 -0.50 -16.21 -0.96
N PRO A 31 -0.41 -16.41 -2.29
CA PRO A 31 -1.40 -15.86 -3.22
C PRO A 31 -2.82 -16.23 -2.79
N ALA A 32 -3.70 -15.23 -2.69
CA ALA A 32 -5.05 -15.41 -2.19
C ALA A 32 -5.91 -16.21 -3.19
N HIS A 33 -6.56 -17.26 -2.70
CA HIS A 33 -7.70 -17.89 -3.36
C HIS A 33 -9.05 -17.33 -2.86
N ASP A 34 -8.99 -16.36 -1.95
CA ASP A 34 -10.13 -15.94 -1.11
C ASP A 34 -10.80 -14.63 -1.59
N PHE A 35 -10.19 -13.94 -2.57
CA PHE A 35 -10.83 -12.86 -3.31
C PHE A 35 -11.29 -13.40 -4.66
N LEU A 36 -12.35 -12.82 -5.23
CA LEU A 36 -12.78 -13.12 -6.60
C LEU A 36 -11.69 -12.66 -7.58
N THR A 37 -10.67 -13.50 -7.75
CA THR A 37 -9.67 -13.33 -8.79
C THR A 37 -10.18 -14.02 -10.04
N LEU A 38 -10.07 -13.36 -11.19
CA LEU A 38 -10.18 -14.06 -12.47
C LEU A 38 -9.24 -15.28 -12.46
N PRO A 39 -9.66 -16.45 -12.96
CA PRO A 39 -8.80 -17.63 -12.97
C PRO A 39 -7.49 -17.28 -13.69
N ALA A 40 -6.36 -17.54 -13.01
CA ALA A 40 -5.05 -17.35 -13.60
C ALA A 40 -4.96 -18.13 -14.92
N PHE A 41 -4.73 -17.43 -16.02
CA PHE A 41 -4.54 -18.07 -17.32
C PHE A 41 -3.33 -19.00 -17.22
N GLY A 42 -3.50 -20.26 -17.60
CA GLY A 42 -2.36 -21.16 -17.82
C GLY A 42 -1.42 -20.54 -18.87
N THR A 43 -0.13 -20.82 -18.77
CA THR A 43 0.90 -20.33 -19.71
C THR A 43 0.63 -20.70 -21.18
N ASP A 44 -0.32 -21.61 -21.41
CA ASP A 44 -0.70 -22.14 -22.71
C ASP A 44 -1.98 -21.50 -23.27
N VAL A 45 -2.65 -20.61 -22.52
CA VAL A 45 -3.88 -19.93 -22.95
C VAL A 45 -3.52 -18.62 -23.62
N SER A 46 -3.74 -18.52 -24.93
CA SER A 46 -3.67 -17.23 -25.62
C SER A 46 -4.77 -16.33 -25.08
N THR A 47 -4.40 -15.27 -24.36
CA THR A 47 -5.29 -14.16 -23.97
C THR A 47 -5.78 -13.47 -25.24
N ASN A 48 -6.85 -14.01 -25.84
CA ASN A 48 -7.52 -13.41 -26.98
C ASN A 48 -8.59 -12.46 -26.43
N ALA A 49 -8.29 -11.16 -26.45
CA ALA A 49 -9.33 -10.15 -26.32
C ALA A 49 -10.18 -10.16 -27.59
N VAL A 50 -11.50 -10.31 -27.45
CA VAL A 50 -12.46 -10.16 -28.55
C VAL A 50 -13.04 -8.74 -28.46
N MET A 51 -12.41 -7.80 -29.14
CA MET A 51 -12.88 -6.41 -29.21
C MET A 51 -13.92 -6.19 -30.34
N ARG A 52 -14.92 -5.35 -30.08
CA ARG A 52 -15.93 -4.94 -31.08
C ARG A 52 -15.37 -3.82 -31.98
N TRP A 53 -15.68 -3.90 -33.28
CA TRP A 53 -15.11 -3.13 -34.41
C TRP A 53 -14.95 -1.60 -34.24
N LYS A 54 -15.79 -0.89 -33.46
CA LYS A 54 -15.64 0.56 -33.23
C LYS A 54 -14.65 0.92 -32.11
N ALA A 55 -14.59 0.10 -31.05
CA ALA A 55 -13.60 0.26 -29.99
C ALA A 55 -12.17 0.11 -30.55
N ASP A 56 -12.02 -0.69 -31.61
CA ASP A 56 -10.74 -0.94 -32.27
C ASP A 56 -10.15 0.31 -32.96
N GLN A 57 -10.98 1.26 -33.44
CA GLN A 57 -10.48 2.49 -34.07
C GLN A 57 -9.94 3.51 -33.08
N ASP A 58 -10.65 3.72 -31.96
CA ASP A 58 -10.23 4.66 -30.91
C ASP A 58 -8.98 4.12 -30.19
N VAL A 59 -8.96 2.81 -29.92
CA VAL A 59 -7.79 2.11 -29.37
C VAL A 59 -6.61 2.20 -30.35
N ALA A 60 -6.80 1.91 -31.64
CA ALA A 60 -5.72 2.00 -32.61
C ALA A 60 -5.15 3.41 -32.73
N SER A 61 -6.00 4.44 -32.72
CA SER A 61 -5.57 5.85 -32.78
C SER A 61 -4.78 6.26 -31.54
N LEU A 62 -5.24 5.86 -30.35
CA LEU A 62 -4.53 6.07 -29.09
C LEU A 62 -3.16 5.39 -29.09
N VAL A 63 -3.11 4.11 -29.47
CA VAL A 63 -1.86 3.34 -29.53
C VAL A 63 -0.89 3.95 -30.54
N ALA A 64 -1.36 4.35 -31.72
CA ALA A 64 -0.53 5.05 -32.71
C ALA A 64 0.10 6.32 -32.12
N ALA A 65 -0.69 7.16 -31.43
CA ALA A 65 -0.18 8.36 -30.78
C ALA A 65 0.92 8.07 -29.75
N HIS A 66 0.82 6.97 -29.00
CA HIS A 66 1.88 6.55 -28.07
C HIS A 66 3.18 6.15 -28.77
N PHE A 67 3.12 5.44 -29.89
CA PHE A 67 4.32 5.13 -30.69
C PHE A 67 4.89 6.38 -31.39
N GLU A 68 4.03 7.22 -31.96
CA GLU A 68 4.43 8.48 -32.63
C GLU A 68 5.06 9.49 -31.66
N SER A 69 4.71 9.44 -30.37
CA SER A 69 5.35 10.25 -29.33
C SER A 69 6.85 9.93 -29.13
N GLY A 70 7.32 8.78 -29.64
CA GLY A 70 8.70 8.33 -29.58
C GLY A 70 9.10 7.64 -28.27
N LEU A 71 8.18 7.48 -27.31
CA LEU A 71 8.43 6.86 -26.01
C LEU A 71 8.38 5.32 -26.08
N LEU A 72 7.47 4.79 -26.90
CA LEU A 72 7.41 3.38 -27.24
C LEU A 72 8.18 3.12 -28.53
N LYS A 73 8.99 2.06 -28.57
CA LYS A 73 9.81 1.75 -29.73
C LYS A 73 9.14 0.67 -30.55
N ALA A 74 8.99 0.90 -31.85
CA ALA A 74 8.50 -0.13 -32.78
C ALA A 74 9.34 -1.42 -32.72
N GLY A 75 10.65 -1.29 -32.48
CA GLY A 75 11.56 -2.44 -32.32
C GLY A 75 11.29 -3.31 -31.09
N ASP A 76 10.50 -2.85 -30.12
CA ASP A 76 10.07 -3.65 -28.97
C ASP A 76 8.84 -4.54 -29.30
N VAL A 77 8.25 -4.38 -30.49
CA VAL A 77 7.06 -5.10 -30.93
C VAL A 77 7.43 -6.01 -32.11
N PRO A 78 7.94 -7.23 -31.86
CA PRO A 78 8.41 -8.13 -32.93
C PRO A 78 7.25 -8.67 -33.79
N ASN A 79 6.08 -8.89 -33.17
CA ASN A 79 4.84 -9.26 -33.85
C ASN A 79 3.64 -8.71 -33.05
N PHE A 80 2.52 -8.46 -33.73
CA PHE A 80 1.28 -8.15 -33.03
C PHE A 80 0.03 -8.58 -33.79
N LYS A 81 -1.01 -8.93 -33.03
CA LYS A 81 -2.32 -9.34 -33.56
C LYS A 81 -3.33 -8.19 -33.64
N GLY A 82 -3.06 -7.07 -32.97
CA GLY A 82 -3.92 -5.89 -32.91
C GLY A 82 -3.28 -4.75 -32.10
N ALA A 83 -3.94 -3.60 -32.03
CA ALA A 83 -3.42 -2.39 -31.39
C ALA A 83 -3.13 -2.60 -29.89
N GLY A 84 -4.05 -3.21 -29.14
CA GLY A 84 -3.84 -3.51 -27.71
C GLY A 84 -2.61 -4.41 -27.47
N HIS A 85 -2.37 -5.40 -28.34
CA HIS A 85 -1.19 -6.26 -28.24
C HIS A 85 0.12 -5.50 -28.55
N ALA A 86 0.10 -4.60 -29.53
CA ALA A 86 1.24 -3.75 -29.83
C ALA A 86 1.57 -2.81 -28.65
N LEU A 87 0.54 -2.22 -28.03
CA LEU A 87 0.71 -1.40 -26.83
C LEU A 87 1.31 -2.21 -25.69
N ALA A 88 0.79 -3.41 -25.41
CA ALA A 88 1.31 -4.27 -24.36
C ALA A 88 2.81 -4.53 -24.52
N HIS A 89 3.24 -4.98 -25.70
CA HIS A 89 4.66 -5.20 -25.98
C HIS A 89 5.50 -3.93 -25.80
N GLY A 90 5.08 -2.81 -26.41
CA GLY A 90 5.81 -1.55 -26.33
C GLY A 90 5.90 -1.01 -24.90
N PHE A 91 4.76 -0.97 -24.19
CA PHE A 91 4.66 -0.46 -22.83
C PHE A 91 5.45 -1.31 -21.83
N PHE A 92 5.28 -2.64 -21.83
CA PHE A 92 6.01 -3.48 -20.88
C PHE A 92 7.52 -3.52 -21.16
N ALA A 93 7.95 -3.39 -22.42
CA ALA A 93 9.36 -3.18 -22.73
C ALA A 93 9.87 -1.83 -22.21
N TRP A 94 9.08 -0.76 -22.34
CA TRP A 94 9.38 0.53 -21.73
C TRP A 94 9.44 0.45 -20.20
N ALA A 95 8.45 -0.17 -19.55
CA ALA A 95 8.39 -0.32 -18.11
C ALA A 95 9.59 -1.13 -17.60
N THR A 96 9.94 -2.24 -18.25
CA THR A 96 11.10 -3.07 -17.87
C THR A 96 12.41 -2.28 -17.91
N ARG A 97 12.60 -1.38 -18.88
CA ARG A 97 13.78 -0.53 -18.95
C ARG A 97 13.85 0.52 -17.83
N ASN A 98 12.70 0.96 -17.32
CA ASN A 98 12.59 2.04 -16.33
C ASN A 98 12.34 1.54 -14.90
N LYS A 99 11.87 0.30 -14.74
CA LYS A 99 11.53 -0.33 -13.46
C LYS A 99 12.82 -0.85 -12.80
N PRO A 100 13.25 -0.28 -11.66
CA PRO A 100 14.33 -0.88 -10.89
C PRO A 100 13.86 -2.19 -10.26
N PRO A 101 14.77 -3.10 -9.87
CA PRO A 101 14.39 -4.28 -9.13
C PRO A 101 13.83 -3.88 -7.75
N PHE A 102 12.65 -4.39 -7.42
CA PHE A 102 12.01 -4.20 -6.11
C PHE A 102 12.23 -5.43 -5.24
N ARG A 103 12.48 -5.23 -3.94
CA ARG A 103 12.71 -6.28 -2.94
C ARG A 103 11.64 -6.33 -1.87
N ARG A 104 11.05 -5.17 -1.56
CA ARG A 104 10.06 -4.97 -0.50
C ARG A 104 8.72 -4.55 -1.09
N LEU A 105 8.73 -3.80 -2.19
CA LEU A 105 7.51 -3.44 -2.91
C LEU A 105 7.02 -4.59 -3.79
N ASN A 106 5.73 -4.90 -3.72
CA ASN A 106 5.05 -5.89 -4.54
C ASN A 106 3.86 -5.26 -5.27
N PHE A 107 3.94 -5.19 -6.59
CA PHE A 107 2.86 -4.73 -7.46
C PHE A 107 3.14 -5.08 -8.92
N ASN A 108 2.08 -5.13 -9.71
CA ASN A 108 2.07 -5.37 -11.14
C ASN A 108 1.42 -4.21 -11.89
N PHE A 109 1.82 -4.07 -13.15
CA PHE A 109 1.11 -3.25 -14.11
C PHE A 109 0.25 -4.16 -14.97
N VAL A 110 -1.01 -3.80 -15.16
CA VAL A 110 -1.97 -4.50 -16.00
C VAL A 110 -2.56 -3.51 -16.99
N LEU A 111 -2.75 -3.92 -18.24
CA LEU A 111 -3.44 -3.08 -19.23
C LEU A 111 -4.90 -3.49 -19.29
N CYS A 112 -5.77 -2.52 -19.11
CA CYS A 112 -7.22 -2.71 -19.05
C CYS A 112 -7.87 -1.88 -20.16
N ASP A 113 -8.90 -2.42 -20.80
CA ASP A 113 -9.86 -1.60 -21.53
C ASP A 113 -10.96 -1.11 -20.57
N VAL A 114 -11.90 -0.31 -21.08
CA VAL A 114 -12.99 0.25 -20.26
C VAL A 114 -13.86 -0.85 -19.65
N ASP A 115 -14.15 -1.92 -20.41
CA ASP A 115 -15.01 -3.00 -19.94
C ASP A 115 -14.35 -3.77 -18.78
N ALA A 116 -13.05 -4.04 -18.87
CA ALA A 116 -12.28 -4.63 -17.77
C ALA A 116 -12.27 -3.75 -16.52
N VAL A 117 -12.11 -2.42 -16.67
CA VAL A 117 -12.19 -1.51 -15.51
C VAL A 117 -13.60 -1.55 -14.89
N LEU A 118 -14.65 -1.49 -15.72
CA LEU A 118 -16.04 -1.53 -15.24
C LEU A 118 -16.37 -2.84 -14.52
N GLU A 119 -15.85 -3.97 -15.00
CA GLU A 119 -16.02 -5.27 -14.36
C GLU A 119 -15.36 -5.32 -12.98
N GLU A 120 -14.15 -4.77 -12.85
CA GLU A 120 -13.41 -4.73 -11.59
C GLU A 120 -14.05 -3.81 -10.54
N ILE A 121 -14.64 -2.68 -10.98
CA ILE A 121 -15.19 -1.68 -10.06
C ILE A 121 -16.68 -1.87 -9.79
N GLN A 122 -17.38 -2.80 -10.47
CA GLN A 122 -18.86 -2.86 -10.46
C GLN A 122 -19.50 -2.98 -9.07
N TYR A 123 -18.77 -3.50 -8.09
CA TYR A 123 -19.26 -3.67 -6.72
C TYR A 123 -18.87 -2.52 -5.79
N GLN A 124 -17.96 -1.64 -6.21
CA GLN A 124 -17.53 -0.50 -5.41
C GLN A 124 -18.68 0.48 -5.18
N TYR A 125 -18.73 1.05 -3.98
CA TYR A 125 -19.76 2.00 -3.56
C TYR A 125 -19.89 3.21 -4.51
N ASP A 126 -18.76 3.75 -4.97
CA ASP A 126 -18.65 4.93 -5.83
C ASP A 126 -18.48 4.58 -7.33
N SER A 127 -18.65 3.31 -7.71
CA SER A 127 -18.51 2.83 -9.10
C SER A 127 -19.34 3.62 -10.12
N ARG A 128 -20.49 4.15 -9.70
CA ARG A 128 -21.40 4.95 -10.55
C ARG A 128 -20.86 6.31 -10.92
N ASP A 129 -19.88 6.82 -10.17
CA ASP A 129 -19.26 8.12 -10.42
C ASP A 129 -18.09 8.00 -11.41
N PHE A 130 -17.69 6.78 -11.77
CA PHE A 130 -16.67 6.54 -12.78
C PHE A 130 -17.17 6.89 -14.19
N SER A 131 -16.51 7.89 -14.80
CA SER A 131 -16.72 8.26 -16.19
C SER A 131 -15.45 7.97 -17.00
N PRO A 132 -15.49 7.09 -18.02
CA PRO A 132 -14.31 6.77 -18.79
C PRO A 132 -13.70 7.99 -19.52
N GLU A 133 -12.43 8.28 -19.26
CA GLU A 133 -11.65 9.38 -19.87
C GLU A 133 -10.76 8.91 -21.03
N SER A 134 -10.46 7.61 -21.10
CA SER A 134 -9.62 6.99 -22.13
C SER A 134 -10.18 5.63 -22.56
N ALA A 135 -9.79 5.17 -23.74
CA ALA A 135 -10.13 3.84 -24.24
C ALA A 135 -9.30 2.73 -23.56
N LEU A 136 -8.16 3.08 -22.96
CA LEU A 136 -7.26 2.17 -22.27
C LEU A 136 -6.81 2.76 -20.94
N TYR A 137 -6.62 1.88 -19.96
CA TYR A 137 -6.11 2.21 -18.63
C TYR A 137 -4.91 1.34 -18.28
N LEU A 138 -4.01 1.92 -17.50
CA LEU A 138 -2.99 1.21 -16.76
C LEU A 138 -3.54 0.93 -15.36
N GLY A 139 -3.90 -0.32 -15.10
CA GLY A 139 -4.17 -0.83 -13.77
C GLY A 139 -2.87 -1.06 -13.01
N ILE A 140 -2.85 -0.68 -11.73
CA ILE A 140 -1.80 -1.07 -10.79
C ILE A 140 -2.41 -2.10 -9.85
N GLU A 141 -1.98 -3.35 -9.96
CA GLU A 141 -2.46 -4.47 -9.16
C GLU A 141 -1.47 -4.76 -8.01
N ILE A 142 -1.99 -5.01 -6.82
CA ILE A 142 -1.25 -5.44 -5.64
C ILE A 142 -1.85 -6.80 -5.22
N PRO A 143 -1.30 -7.92 -5.70
CA PRO A 143 -1.95 -9.23 -5.55
C PRO A 143 -1.81 -9.84 -4.15
N GLN A 144 -0.84 -9.36 -3.37
CA GLN A 144 -0.58 -9.79 -2.01
C GLN A 144 0.22 -8.72 -1.28
N GLU A 145 0.16 -8.76 0.04
CA GLU A 145 0.86 -7.84 0.91
C GLU A 145 2.05 -8.51 1.61
N ASN A 146 3.21 -7.86 1.54
CA ASN A 146 4.37 -8.27 2.32
C ASN A 146 4.50 -7.40 3.57
N VAL A 147 4.51 -8.04 4.74
CA VAL A 147 4.65 -7.38 6.04
C VAL A 147 6.10 -7.48 6.51
N PHE A 148 6.69 -6.36 6.91
CA PHE A 148 8.07 -6.28 7.37
C PHE A 148 8.19 -5.62 8.74
N GLU A 149 8.81 -6.34 9.66
CA GLU A 149 9.17 -5.82 10.97
C GLU A 149 10.37 -4.85 10.89
N ILE A 150 10.23 -3.68 11.52
CA ILE A 150 11.29 -2.66 11.55
C ILE A 150 11.80 -2.33 12.96
N GLY A 151 11.14 -2.77 14.03
CA GLY A 151 11.45 -2.45 15.42
C GLY A 151 12.92 -2.67 15.81
N PRO A 152 13.52 -3.84 15.52
CA PRO A 152 14.92 -4.11 15.86
C PRO A 152 15.90 -3.14 15.20
N ARG A 153 15.67 -2.73 13.95
CA ARG A 153 16.50 -1.73 13.28
C ARG A 153 16.16 -0.32 13.74
N ALA A 154 14.89 0.00 13.97
CA ALA A 154 14.45 1.28 14.49
C ALA A 154 15.07 1.59 15.86
N ALA A 155 15.11 0.61 16.77
CA ALA A 155 15.78 0.74 18.07
C ALA A 155 17.26 1.11 17.94
N LYS A 156 17.97 0.56 16.95
CA LYS A 156 19.37 0.94 16.66
C LYS A 156 19.47 2.37 16.12
N LEU A 157 18.54 2.78 15.25
CA LEU A 157 18.51 4.15 14.71
C LEU A 157 18.19 5.20 15.78
N ARG A 158 17.29 4.89 16.72
CA ARG A 158 16.95 5.76 17.87
C ARG A 158 18.18 6.12 18.70
N ARG A 159 19.08 5.15 18.92
CA ARG A 159 20.35 5.36 19.66
C ARG A 159 21.33 6.26 18.92
N LEU A 160 21.25 6.34 17.59
CA LEU A 160 22.17 7.13 16.77
C LEU A 160 21.67 8.56 16.59
N HIS A 161 20.38 8.74 16.34
CA HIS A 161 19.76 10.06 16.26
C HIS A 161 18.23 9.97 16.49
N PRO A 162 17.66 10.74 17.43
CA PRO A 162 16.26 10.58 17.85
C PRO A 162 15.24 10.84 16.73
N ARG A 163 15.58 11.65 15.73
CA ARG A 163 14.69 11.95 14.58
C ARG A 163 14.89 11.07 13.34
N LEU A 164 15.78 10.07 13.38
CA LEU A 164 16.12 9.31 12.17
C LEU A 164 14.99 8.37 11.74
N VAL A 165 14.32 7.71 12.70
CA VAL A 165 13.14 6.87 12.44
C VAL A 165 11.99 7.74 11.91
N SER A 166 11.66 8.83 12.62
CA SER A 166 10.63 9.78 12.17
C SER A 166 10.90 10.35 10.78
N THR A 167 12.17 10.65 10.47
CA THR A 167 12.56 11.07 9.12
C THR A 167 12.26 10.01 8.08
N ALA A 168 12.54 8.74 8.38
CA ALA A 168 12.25 7.66 7.46
C ALA A 168 10.74 7.50 7.24
N MET A 169 9.93 7.47 8.31
CA MET A 169 8.47 7.35 8.19
C MET A 169 7.86 8.51 7.42
N VAL A 170 8.26 9.76 7.70
CA VAL A 170 7.78 10.94 6.96
C VAL A 170 8.14 10.87 5.48
N LEU A 171 9.35 10.42 5.13
CA LEU A 171 9.77 10.32 3.72
C LEU A 171 9.09 9.15 3.00
N ILE A 172 8.82 8.03 3.69
CA ILE A 172 8.01 6.92 3.16
C ILE A 172 6.60 7.40 2.87
N ASN A 173 5.92 8.03 3.83
CA ASN A 173 4.56 8.55 3.66
C ASN A 173 4.47 9.58 2.52
N ARG A 174 5.48 10.46 2.40
CA ARG A 174 5.56 11.41 1.27
C ARG A 174 5.79 10.73 -0.08
N ALA A 175 6.57 9.66 -0.12
CA ALA A 175 6.76 8.89 -1.33
C ALA A 175 5.49 8.15 -1.71
N ALA A 176 4.82 7.52 -0.72
CA ALA A 176 3.57 6.81 -0.92
C ALA A 176 2.48 7.71 -1.50
N GLY A 177 2.26 8.89 -0.91
CA GLY A 177 1.28 9.87 -1.41
C GLY A 177 1.59 10.51 -2.78
N ARG A 178 2.74 10.20 -3.39
CA ARG A 178 3.06 10.59 -4.78
C ARG A 178 3.10 9.41 -5.74
N THR A 179 3.16 8.19 -5.21
CA THR A 179 3.43 6.99 -5.99
C THR A 179 2.44 5.88 -5.68
N LEU A 180 2.82 4.93 -4.83
CA LEU A 180 2.02 3.77 -4.44
C LEU A 180 1.89 3.69 -2.94
N TRP A 181 0.77 3.18 -2.49
CA TRP A 181 0.48 3.00 -1.08
C TRP A 181 1.45 2.03 -0.41
N VAL A 182 1.99 2.47 0.73
CA VAL A 182 2.81 1.67 1.65
C VAL A 182 2.20 1.90 3.02
N ARG A 183 1.72 0.82 3.64
CA ARG A 183 1.09 0.89 4.97
C ARG A 183 2.18 1.07 6.03
N THR A 184 2.08 2.16 6.77
CA THR A 184 3.01 2.51 7.85
C THR A 184 2.38 2.29 9.23
N PRO A 185 3.19 2.27 10.32
CA PRO A 185 2.68 2.08 11.68
C PRO A 185 1.53 3.03 12.08
N ASP A 186 1.54 4.28 11.61
CA ASP A 186 0.47 5.25 11.88
C ASP A 186 -0.87 4.86 11.27
N GLU A 187 -0.87 4.14 10.14
CA GLU A 187 -2.10 3.61 9.54
C GLU A 187 -2.70 2.50 10.40
N PHE A 188 -1.87 1.62 10.99
CA PHE A 188 -2.37 0.60 11.94
C PHE A 188 -3.00 1.22 13.18
N LEU A 189 -2.41 2.30 13.69
CA LEU A 189 -3.02 3.05 14.79
C LEU A 189 -4.35 3.68 14.36
N GLY A 190 -4.44 4.21 13.14
CA GLY A 190 -5.68 4.69 12.55
C GLY A 190 -6.75 3.60 12.45
N MET A 191 -6.39 2.43 11.89
CA MET A 191 -7.29 1.27 11.78
C MET A 191 -7.82 0.83 13.15
N PHE A 192 -6.93 0.75 14.15
CA PHE A 192 -7.33 0.42 15.52
C PHE A 192 -8.28 1.47 16.10
N ALA A 193 -7.94 2.75 15.94
CA ALA A 193 -8.77 3.85 16.44
C ALA A 193 -10.17 3.85 15.81
N SER A 194 -10.30 3.53 14.52
CA SER A 194 -11.59 3.40 13.84
C SER A 194 -12.50 2.35 14.46
N TRP A 195 -11.96 1.34 15.15
CA TRP A 195 -12.77 0.30 15.77
C TRP A 195 -13.00 0.53 17.24
N TYR A 196 -12.03 1.09 17.96
CA TYR A 196 -12.06 1.13 19.43
C TYR A 196 -12.16 2.54 20.01
N TRP A 197 -11.87 3.60 19.24
CA TRP A 197 -11.71 4.97 19.73
C TRP A 197 -12.42 6.01 18.84
N ASP A 198 -13.57 5.66 18.25
CA ASP A 198 -14.36 6.54 17.36
C ASP A 198 -13.57 7.17 16.20
N GLY A 199 -12.49 6.53 15.77
CA GLY A 199 -11.65 6.99 14.67
C GLY A 199 -10.62 8.06 15.02
N ASP A 200 -10.45 8.44 16.30
CA ASP A 200 -9.38 9.36 16.70
C ASP A 200 -8.14 8.63 17.25
N PRO A 201 -7.06 8.47 16.44
CA PRO A 201 -5.82 7.84 16.90
C PRO A 201 -5.07 8.66 17.96
N HIS A 202 -5.48 9.90 18.22
CA HIS A 202 -4.87 10.83 19.17
C HIS A 202 -5.74 11.10 20.43
N THR A 203 -6.81 10.34 20.63
CA THR A 203 -7.68 10.40 21.83
C THR A 203 -6.94 10.20 23.17
N SER A 204 -7.50 10.67 24.29
CA SER A 204 -6.94 10.40 25.63
C SER A 204 -7.38 9.03 26.17
N ASP A 205 -6.72 8.54 27.23
CA ASP A 205 -7.16 7.31 27.87
C ASP A 205 -8.54 7.48 28.51
N GLU A 206 -8.81 8.67 29.05
CA GLU A 206 -10.09 9.03 29.64
C GLU A 206 -11.21 9.02 28.60
N ASP A 207 -11.01 9.68 27.45
CA ASP A 207 -12.00 9.73 26.37
C ASP A 207 -12.18 8.35 25.72
N ALA A 208 -11.09 7.57 25.57
CA ALA A 208 -11.18 6.20 25.07
C ALA A 208 -11.95 5.29 26.03
N LYS A 209 -11.79 5.47 27.35
CA LYS A 209 -12.50 4.66 28.35
C LYS A 209 -14.02 4.83 28.23
N GLU A 210 -14.51 6.05 27.98
CA GLU A 210 -15.95 6.29 27.76
C GLU A 210 -16.50 5.46 26.59
N VAL A 211 -15.79 5.42 25.46
CA VAL A 211 -16.19 4.62 24.28
C VAL A 211 -16.07 3.12 24.54
N LEU A 212 -15.05 2.71 25.31
CA LEU A 212 -14.81 1.31 25.64
C LEU A 212 -15.83 0.77 26.66
N GLU A 213 -16.32 1.58 27.58
CA GLU A 213 -17.39 1.22 28.53
C GLU A 213 -18.67 0.84 27.80
N ASP A 214 -19.03 1.55 26.73
CA ASP A 214 -20.19 1.21 25.89
C ASP A 214 -20.02 -0.16 25.18
N ARG A 215 -18.77 -0.56 24.90
CA ARG A 215 -18.45 -1.80 24.18
C ARG A 215 -18.24 -3.01 25.07
N PHE A 216 -17.52 -2.84 26.18
CA PHE A 216 -17.09 -3.91 27.08
C PHE A 216 -17.83 -3.91 28.42
N GLY A 217 -18.68 -2.91 28.69
CA GLY A 217 -19.41 -2.78 29.95
C GLY A 217 -18.47 -2.43 31.11
N GLU A 218 -18.62 -3.13 32.23
CA GLU A 218 -17.86 -2.86 33.47
C GLU A 218 -16.55 -3.69 33.57
N ASP A 219 -16.11 -4.37 32.51
CA ASP A 219 -14.86 -5.15 32.52
C ASP A 219 -13.63 -4.24 32.40
N GLU A 220 -13.21 -3.66 33.53
CA GLU A 220 -12.06 -2.75 33.58
C GLU A 220 -10.76 -3.42 33.14
N GLU A 221 -10.57 -4.71 33.45
CA GLU A 221 -9.37 -5.46 33.05
C GLU A 221 -9.31 -5.57 31.53
N GLU A 222 -10.42 -5.88 30.85
CA GLU A 222 -10.45 -5.91 29.40
C GLU A 222 -10.21 -4.51 28.79
N MET A 223 -10.88 -3.46 29.30
CA MET A 223 -10.72 -2.10 28.79
C MET A 223 -9.28 -1.58 28.86
N GLU A 224 -8.55 -1.89 29.93
CA GLU A 224 -7.14 -1.49 30.10
C GLU A 224 -6.26 -1.95 28.91
N HIS A 225 -6.57 -3.10 28.30
CA HIS A 225 -5.80 -3.63 27.17
C HIS A 225 -6.00 -2.86 25.85
N TYR A 226 -7.03 -2.01 25.78
CA TYR A 226 -7.39 -1.22 24.61
C TYR A 226 -7.14 0.28 24.80
N LEU A 227 -6.61 0.71 25.95
CA LEU A 227 -6.31 2.11 26.20
C LEU A 227 -5.18 2.63 25.29
N PRO A 228 -5.26 3.88 24.81
CA PRO A 228 -4.23 4.52 24.01
C PRO A 228 -2.81 4.44 24.59
N SER A 229 -2.63 4.58 25.91
CA SER A 229 -1.32 4.46 26.56
C SER A 229 -0.68 3.07 26.46
N VAL A 230 -1.50 2.02 26.29
CA VAL A 230 -1.04 0.63 26.09
C VAL A 230 -0.82 0.34 24.62
N VAL A 231 -1.76 0.76 23.76
CA VAL A 231 -1.78 0.39 22.34
C VAL A 231 -0.83 1.22 21.48
N ARG A 232 -0.69 2.53 21.73
CA ARG A 232 0.18 3.39 20.91
C ARG A 232 1.63 2.93 20.91
N PRO A 233 2.28 2.63 22.06
CA PRO A 233 3.66 2.17 22.06
C PRO A 233 3.87 0.86 21.30
N GLU A 234 2.84 0.02 21.19
CA GLU A 234 2.87 -1.25 20.45
C GLU A 234 2.72 -1.01 18.94
N LEU A 235 1.65 -0.32 18.53
CA LEU A 235 1.30 -0.16 17.11
C LEU A 235 2.10 0.94 16.41
N CYS A 236 2.27 2.09 17.06
CA CYS A 236 2.91 3.26 16.48
C CYS A 236 3.58 4.13 17.55
N PRO A 237 4.82 3.81 17.95
CA PRO A 237 5.62 4.65 18.82
C PRO A 237 5.68 6.11 18.32
N ASP A 238 5.82 7.07 19.23
CA ASP A 238 5.80 8.52 18.91
C ASP A 238 6.76 8.96 17.78
N ASP A 239 7.88 8.26 17.61
CA ASP A 239 8.88 8.54 16.59
C ASP A 239 8.58 7.89 15.23
N MET A 240 7.50 7.11 15.13
CA MET A 240 6.97 6.52 13.90
C MET A 240 5.68 7.19 13.43
N ASP A 241 4.92 7.80 14.34
CA ASP A 241 3.79 8.67 13.99
C ASP A 241 4.29 9.83 13.12
N VAL A 242 3.76 9.98 11.92
CA VAL A 242 4.16 11.04 10.97
C VAL A 242 3.42 12.36 11.16
N CYS A 243 2.34 12.36 11.94
CA CYS A 243 1.51 13.52 12.20
C CYS A 243 1.87 14.15 13.54
N THR A 244 1.61 15.44 13.67
CA THR A 244 1.69 16.16 14.94
C THR A 244 0.63 17.23 14.97
N TRP A 245 -0.04 17.38 16.10
CA TRP A 245 -0.93 18.51 16.34
C TRP A 245 -0.11 19.79 16.45
N ASN A 246 -0.48 20.81 15.68
CA ASN A 246 0.06 22.15 15.83
C ASN A 246 -0.98 23.04 16.51
N SER A 247 -0.72 23.40 17.77
CA SER A 247 -1.60 24.23 18.59
C SER A 247 -1.80 25.65 18.03
N GLY A 248 -0.78 26.20 17.37
CA GLY A 248 -0.83 27.54 16.78
C GLY A 248 -1.72 27.61 15.54
N SER A 249 -1.69 26.58 14.69
CA SER A 249 -2.56 26.50 13.51
C SER A 249 -3.86 25.73 13.74
N ARG A 250 -4.04 25.11 14.91
CA ARG A 250 -5.14 24.19 15.25
C ARG A 250 -5.38 23.14 14.17
N ARG A 251 -4.29 22.56 13.68
CA ARG A 251 -4.31 21.58 12.58
C ARG A 251 -3.26 20.52 12.80
N PHE A 252 -3.56 19.29 12.41
CA PHE A 252 -2.55 18.26 12.22
C PHE A 252 -1.67 18.63 11.03
N GLY A 253 -0.36 18.44 11.20
CA GLY A 253 0.62 18.62 10.14
C GLY A 253 1.66 17.51 10.17
N GLN A 254 2.30 17.25 9.04
CA GLN A 254 3.38 16.28 9.00
C GLN A 254 4.59 16.75 9.82
N LYS A 255 5.18 15.83 10.60
CA LYS A 255 6.43 16.08 11.30
C LYS A 255 7.53 16.45 10.31
N PRO A 256 8.42 17.39 10.66
CA PRO A 256 9.53 17.75 9.79
C PRO A 256 10.56 16.61 9.73
N ALA A 257 10.92 16.20 8.51
CA ALA A 257 12.06 15.31 8.26
C ALA A 257 13.41 16.02 8.49
N LEU A 258 14.47 15.25 8.76
CA LEU A 258 15.84 15.77 8.75
C LEU A 258 16.21 16.32 7.36
N GLY A 259 16.90 17.47 7.33
CA GLY A 259 17.40 18.04 6.09
C GLY A 259 18.60 17.29 5.52
N VAL A 260 18.86 17.48 4.22
CA VAL A 260 20.00 16.89 3.49
C VAL A 260 21.34 17.11 4.21
N ALA A 261 21.58 18.30 4.76
CA ALA A 261 22.82 18.58 5.50
C ALA A 261 22.97 17.72 6.76
N ALA A 262 21.87 17.47 7.48
CA ALA A 262 21.88 16.62 8.66
C ALA A 262 22.10 15.14 8.30
N LEU A 263 21.45 14.65 7.23
CA LEU A 263 21.67 13.30 6.70
C LEU A 263 23.13 13.11 6.27
N ARG A 264 23.72 14.06 5.54
CA ARG A 264 25.15 14.03 5.18
C ARG A 264 26.07 14.04 6.40
N ARG A 265 25.72 14.78 7.46
CA ARG A 265 26.48 14.76 8.71
C ARG A 265 26.45 13.37 9.33
N LEU A 266 25.26 12.75 9.44
CA LEU A 266 25.10 11.40 9.97
C LEU A 266 25.88 10.37 9.14
N GLN A 267 25.88 10.48 7.81
CA GLN A 267 26.67 9.62 6.93
C GLN A 267 28.18 9.67 7.25
N ARG A 268 28.74 10.85 7.59
CA ARG A 268 30.16 10.98 7.93
C ARG A 268 30.53 10.23 9.21
N PHE A 269 29.65 10.26 10.21
CA PHE A 269 29.89 9.67 11.53
C PHE A 269 29.31 8.27 11.72
N SER A 270 28.59 7.75 10.72
CA SER A 270 28.05 6.39 10.70
C SER A 270 28.79 5.50 9.71
N SER A 271 28.72 4.20 9.91
CA SER A 271 29.30 3.18 9.05
C SER A 271 28.27 2.12 8.65
N GLY A 272 28.64 1.26 7.70
CA GLY A 272 27.82 0.13 7.26
C GLY A 272 26.43 0.52 6.74
N TRP A 273 25.43 -0.27 7.11
CA TRP A 273 24.05 -0.12 6.65
C TRP A 273 23.41 1.21 7.06
N VAL A 274 23.78 1.79 8.20
CA VAL A 274 23.24 3.09 8.65
C VAL A 274 23.69 4.22 7.72
N ARG A 275 24.97 4.24 7.33
CA ARG A 275 25.47 5.21 6.35
C ARG A 275 24.71 5.07 5.04
N GLN A 276 24.46 3.83 4.60
CA GLN A 276 23.70 3.55 3.39
C GLN A 276 22.26 4.04 3.50
N LEU A 277 21.55 3.75 4.59
CA LEU A 277 20.20 4.26 4.84
C LEU A 277 20.16 5.79 4.83
N CYS A 278 21.10 6.48 5.50
CA CYS A 278 21.15 7.95 5.48
C CYS A 278 21.41 8.51 4.08
N ARG A 279 22.14 7.80 3.22
CA ARG A 279 22.32 8.15 1.81
C ARG A 279 21.04 7.94 1.02
N ASP A 280 20.35 6.82 1.24
CA ASP A 280 19.10 6.49 0.58
C ASP A 280 17.99 7.49 0.94
N LEU A 281 17.90 7.90 2.21
CA LEU A 281 16.99 8.96 2.68
C LEU A 281 17.34 10.34 2.06
N GLU A 282 18.62 10.64 1.88
CA GLU A 282 19.05 11.87 1.20
C GLU A 282 18.58 11.90 -0.26
N VAL A 283 18.83 10.81 -1.00
CA VAL A 283 18.43 10.69 -2.40
C VAL A 283 16.91 10.79 -2.51
N LEU A 284 16.17 10.06 -1.66
CA LEU A 284 14.70 10.14 -1.63
C LEU A 284 14.22 11.57 -1.36
N THR A 285 14.83 12.27 -0.41
CA THR A 285 14.50 13.68 -0.11
C THR A 285 14.67 14.58 -1.34
N LEU A 286 15.76 14.41 -2.09
CA LEU A 286 16.03 15.21 -3.29
C LEU A 286 15.04 14.89 -4.42
N MET A 287 14.71 13.61 -4.61
CA MET A 287 13.73 13.17 -5.60
C MET A 287 12.33 13.70 -5.28
N LEU A 288 11.90 13.61 -4.02
CA LEU A 288 10.60 14.14 -3.57
C LEU A 288 10.52 15.67 -3.75
N ARG A 289 11.62 16.40 -3.52
CA ARG A 289 11.69 17.84 -3.79
C ARG A 289 11.54 18.14 -5.28
N ALA A 290 12.18 17.36 -6.16
CA ALA A 290 12.06 17.52 -7.60
C ALA A 290 10.66 17.13 -8.12
N ALA A 291 10.03 16.13 -7.52
CA ALA A 291 8.65 15.75 -7.83
C ALA A 291 7.64 16.83 -7.40
N GLY A 292 7.93 17.61 -6.35
CA GLY A 292 6.99 18.60 -5.83
C GLY A 292 5.79 17.92 -5.18
N ASN A 293 4.57 18.38 -5.42
CA ASN A 293 3.33 17.76 -4.91
C ASN A 293 2.55 16.99 -6.00
N ARG A 294 3.20 16.64 -7.11
CA ARG A 294 2.57 15.91 -8.21
C ARG A 294 2.21 14.49 -7.78
N SER A 295 1.02 14.02 -8.16
CA SER A 295 0.72 12.59 -8.21
C SER A 295 1.37 12.02 -9.46
N LEU A 296 2.32 11.10 -9.29
CA LEU A 296 3.10 10.55 -10.40
C LEU A 296 2.38 9.38 -11.08
N PHE A 297 1.45 8.75 -10.35
CA PHE A 297 0.51 7.76 -10.87
C PHE A 297 -0.90 8.32 -10.68
N ASN A 298 -1.29 9.24 -11.56
CA ASN A 298 -2.56 9.97 -11.49
C ASN A 298 -3.75 9.07 -11.82
N CYS A 299 -4.16 8.23 -10.87
CA CYS A 299 -5.32 7.36 -11.00
C CYS A 299 -6.58 8.20 -11.20
N ALA A 300 -7.35 7.88 -12.25
CA ALA A 300 -8.69 8.46 -12.43
C ALA A 300 -9.70 7.81 -11.49
N TYR A 301 -9.44 6.57 -11.08
CA TYR A 301 -10.26 5.83 -10.12
C TYR A 301 -9.37 4.98 -9.22
N GLN A 302 -9.70 4.96 -7.92
CA GLN A 302 -8.99 4.19 -6.89
C GLN A 302 -10.03 3.41 -6.09
N PRO A 303 -10.21 2.10 -6.35
CA PRO A 303 -11.10 1.27 -5.55
C PRO A 303 -10.51 1.07 -4.15
N GLU A 304 -11.30 0.50 -3.25
CA GLU A 304 -10.83 0.11 -1.91
C GLU A 304 -9.84 -1.07 -2.03
N CYS A 305 -8.56 -0.73 -2.13
CA CYS A 305 -7.50 -1.70 -2.33
C CYS A 305 -7.23 -2.49 -1.04
N ALA A 306 -7.32 -3.82 -1.11
CA ALA A 306 -7.13 -4.66 0.06
C ALA A 306 -5.69 -4.62 0.59
N TYR A 307 -4.72 -4.58 -0.33
CA TYR A 307 -3.32 -4.79 -0.03
C TYR A 307 -2.48 -3.54 -0.29
N ALA A 308 -1.55 -3.26 0.64
CA ALA A 308 -0.51 -2.26 0.39
C ALA A 308 0.66 -2.88 -0.37
N ALA A 309 1.37 -2.07 -1.16
CA ALA A 309 2.52 -2.56 -1.93
C ALA A 309 3.66 -3.03 -1.01
N SER A 310 3.70 -2.53 0.22
CA SER A 310 4.53 -3.01 1.32
C SER A 310 3.91 -2.53 2.63
N THR A 311 4.13 -3.29 3.69
CA THR A 311 3.63 -2.96 5.03
C THR A 311 4.75 -2.99 6.05
N LEU A 312 4.79 -1.97 6.91
CA LEU A 312 5.79 -1.84 7.96
C LEU A 312 5.12 -1.93 9.33
N ILE A 313 5.62 -2.84 10.16
CA ILE A 313 5.16 -3.03 11.53
C ILE A 313 6.30 -2.81 12.51
N VAL A 314 5.97 -2.35 13.72
CA VAL A 314 6.96 -2.13 14.78
C VAL A 314 7.54 -3.48 15.20
N GLU A 315 6.69 -4.39 15.62
CA GLU A 315 7.00 -5.73 16.06
C GLU A 315 5.88 -6.66 15.61
N ASP A 316 6.20 -7.92 15.30
CA ASP A 316 5.17 -8.92 15.07
C ASP A 316 4.46 -9.25 16.40
N GLY A 317 3.13 -9.09 16.42
CA GLY A 317 2.34 -9.17 17.62
C GLY A 317 0.89 -9.57 17.32
N PRO A 318 0.16 -10.10 18.32
CA PRO A 318 -1.21 -10.59 18.12
C PRO A 318 -2.13 -9.49 17.59
N ARG A 319 -1.95 -8.25 18.03
CA ARG A 319 -2.77 -7.10 17.62
C ARG A 319 -2.64 -6.77 16.14
N ILE A 320 -1.43 -6.85 15.58
CA ILE A 320 -1.20 -6.63 14.15
C ILE A 320 -1.91 -7.71 13.32
N GLY A 321 -1.79 -8.97 13.74
CA GLY A 321 -2.46 -10.09 13.08
C GLY A 321 -3.98 -9.93 13.10
N GLU A 322 -4.55 -9.59 14.25
CA GLU A 322 -6.00 -9.37 14.40
C GLU A 322 -6.51 -8.18 13.58
N LEU A 323 -5.77 -7.07 13.53
CA LEU A 323 -6.11 -5.91 12.71
C LEU A 323 -6.13 -6.25 11.23
N LEU A 324 -5.10 -6.95 10.73
CA LEU A 324 -5.03 -7.35 9.33
C LEU A 324 -6.11 -8.38 8.99
N ASP A 325 -6.28 -9.41 9.82
CA ASP A 325 -7.30 -10.44 9.60
C ASP A 325 -8.70 -9.82 9.53
N SER A 326 -9.01 -8.93 10.46
CA SER A 326 -10.32 -8.29 10.54
C SER A 326 -10.52 -7.25 9.42
N HIS A 327 -9.45 -6.57 8.96
CA HIS A 327 -9.48 -5.71 7.76
C HIS A 327 -9.79 -6.51 6.50
N TYR A 328 -9.09 -7.63 6.29
CA TYR A 328 -9.33 -8.48 5.13
C TYR A 328 -10.70 -9.16 5.19
N GLU A 329 -11.13 -9.63 6.36
CA GLU A 329 -12.47 -10.19 6.55
C GLU A 329 -13.55 -9.16 6.25
N HIS A 330 -13.36 -7.91 6.67
CA HIS A 330 -14.27 -6.81 6.37
C HIS A 330 -14.39 -6.59 4.85
N LEU A 331 -13.27 -6.47 4.15
CA LEU A 331 -13.25 -6.26 2.70
C LEU A 331 -13.79 -7.46 1.91
N ALA A 332 -13.51 -8.68 2.37
CA ALA A 332 -14.05 -9.89 1.77
C ALA A 332 -15.57 -9.99 1.99
N SER A 333 -16.06 -9.60 3.17
CA SER A 333 -17.48 -9.66 3.52
C SER A 333 -18.31 -8.54 2.90
N SER A 334 -17.73 -7.35 2.69
CA SER A 334 -18.42 -6.23 2.05
C SER A 334 -18.58 -6.44 0.54
N GLY A 335 -17.66 -7.18 -0.08
CA GLY A 335 -17.57 -7.31 -1.53
C GLY A 335 -16.94 -6.10 -2.22
N ASP A 336 -16.45 -5.13 -1.44
CA ASP A 336 -15.82 -3.90 -1.93
C ASP A 336 -14.29 -4.01 -2.02
N GLY A 337 -13.69 -5.12 -1.57
CA GLY A 337 -12.25 -5.31 -1.67
C GLY A 337 -11.76 -5.48 -3.12
N SER A 338 -10.77 -4.70 -3.54
CA SER A 338 -10.09 -4.85 -4.83
C SER A 338 -8.61 -5.18 -4.67
N LEU A 339 -8.04 -5.90 -5.64
CA LEU A 339 -6.59 -6.06 -5.78
C LEU A 339 -5.94 -4.88 -6.49
N TYR A 340 -6.72 -3.99 -7.11
CA TYR A 340 -6.18 -2.83 -7.80
C TYR A 340 -6.00 -1.65 -6.83
N TYR A 341 -4.82 -1.05 -6.87
CA TYR A 341 -4.57 0.25 -6.23
C TYR A 341 -5.26 1.40 -6.99
N GLY A 342 -5.42 1.25 -8.30
CA GLY A 342 -6.12 2.22 -9.13
C GLY A 342 -5.87 2.05 -10.62
N PHE A 343 -6.64 2.80 -11.39
CA PHE A 343 -6.65 2.80 -12.85
C PHE A 343 -6.27 4.18 -13.39
N ILE A 344 -5.24 4.21 -14.24
CA ILE A 344 -4.68 5.44 -14.80
C ILE A 344 -5.02 5.51 -16.29
N PRO A 345 -5.77 6.51 -16.76
CA PRO A 345 -6.11 6.63 -18.18
C PRO A 345 -4.86 6.89 -19.02
N PHE A 346 -4.71 6.21 -20.15
CA PHE A 346 -3.66 6.53 -21.11
C PHE A 346 -3.96 7.88 -21.77
N ALA A 347 -2.96 8.76 -21.79
CA ALA A 347 -3.10 10.10 -22.36
C ALA A 347 -3.25 10.05 -23.89
N SER A 348 -4.08 10.92 -24.46
CA SER A 348 -4.41 10.90 -25.90
C SER A 348 -3.69 11.95 -26.75
N THR A 349 -3.08 12.97 -26.13
CA THR A 349 -2.37 14.04 -26.86
C THR A 349 -0.85 13.89 -26.72
N PRO A 350 -0.05 14.25 -27.74
CA PRO A 350 1.40 14.06 -27.70
C PRO A 350 2.11 14.69 -26.50
N ASP A 351 1.70 15.89 -26.08
CA ASP A 351 2.27 16.58 -24.91
C ASP A 351 1.88 15.90 -23.59
N ALA A 352 0.63 15.46 -23.46
CA ALA A 352 0.16 14.73 -22.29
C ALA A 352 0.84 13.35 -22.19
N ILE A 353 1.03 12.65 -23.31
CA ILE A 353 1.75 11.37 -23.37
C ILE A 353 3.20 11.56 -22.90
N ARG A 354 3.90 12.58 -23.41
CA ARG A 354 5.28 12.88 -22.97
C ARG A 354 5.36 13.16 -21.48
N THR A 355 4.42 13.94 -20.96
CA THR A 355 4.35 14.28 -19.54
C THR A 355 4.06 13.05 -18.70
N GLN A 356 3.07 12.23 -19.09
CA GLN A 356 2.68 11.01 -18.40
C GLN A 356 3.84 10.02 -18.26
N TYR A 357 4.60 9.76 -19.32
CA TYR A 357 5.75 8.86 -19.25
C TYR A 357 6.93 9.45 -18.46
N ALA A 358 7.10 10.78 -18.46
CA ALA A 358 8.10 11.44 -17.62
C ALA A 358 7.73 11.32 -16.12
N ASP A 359 6.46 11.50 -15.79
CA ASP A 359 5.95 11.34 -14.42
C ASP A 359 6.04 9.86 -13.98
N TRP A 360 5.65 8.90 -14.83
CA TRP A 360 5.81 7.48 -14.51
C TRP A 360 7.28 7.06 -14.35
N SER A 361 8.21 7.59 -15.16
CA SER A 361 9.65 7.32 -14.99
C SER A 361 10.16 7.88 -13.66
N MET A 362 9.75 9.11 -13.29
CA MET A 362 10.07 9.70 -11.98
C MET A 362 9.45 8.88 -10.84
N GLY A 363 8.20 8.43 -10.99
CA GLY A 363 7.48 7.60 -10.04
C GLY A 363 8.18 6.27 -9.79
N LEU A 364 8.54 5.55 -10.85
CA LEU A 364 9.31 4.30 -10.77
C LEU A 364 10.69 4.51 -10.12
N SER A 365 11.33 5.64 -10.39
CA SER A 365 12.61 5.99 -9.76
C SER A 365 12.44 6.25 -8.26
N ILE A 366 11.38 6.97 -7.85
CA ILE A 366 11.04 7.18 -6.44
C ILE A 366 10.72 5.86 -5.76
N LEU A 367 9.91 4.99 -6.37
CA LEU A 367 9.61 3.66 -5.86
C LEU A 367 10.88 2.83 -5.68
N GLY A 368 11.84 2.91 -6.60
CA GLY A 368 13.12 2.20 -6.48
C GLY A 368 13.96 2.69 -5.30
N GLN A 369 13.94 4.00 -5.06
CA GLN A 369 14.64 4.58 -3.92
C GLN A 369 13.91 4.31 -2.60
N LEU A 370 12.58 4.32 -2.62
CA LEU A 370 11.73 3.93 -1.50
C LEU A 370 12.00 2.47 -1.12
N ASP A 371 12.01 1.54 -2.07
CA ASP A 371 12.31 0.12 -1.85
C ASP A 371 13.65 -0.10 -1.13
N ARG A 372 14.69 0.69 -1.48
CA ARG A 372 15.99 0.67 -0.79
C ARG A 372 15.90 1.16 0.65
N VAL A 373 15.12 2.21 0.90
CA VAL A 373 14.85 2.69 2.27
C VAL A 373 14.11 1.61 3.07
N LEU A 374 13.06 1.02 2.50
CA LEU A 374 12.31 -0.08 3.13
C LEU A 374 13.23 -1.26 3.44
N ALA A 375 14.10 -1.67 2.51
CA ALA A 375 15.10 -2.72 2.73
C ALA A 375 16.15 -2.35 3.81
N GLY A 376 16.47 -1.06 3.94
CA GLY A 376 17.34 -0.55 5.00
C GLY A 376 16.71 -0.57 6.39
N LEU A 377 15.38 -0.48 6.48
CA LEU A 377 14.62 -0.49 7.74
C LEU A 377 14.17 -1.88 8.17
N SER A 378 13.79 -2.72 7.22
CA SER A 378 13.36 -4.11 7.46
C SER A 378 14.56 -5.01 7.76
N ALA A 379 14.44 -5.84 8.79
CA ALA A 379 15.49 -6.77 9.22
C ALA A 379 15.95 -7.71 8.11
#